data_AF-A0AAV4ZA11-F1
#
_entry.id   AF-A0AAV4ZA11-F1
#
_cell.length_a   1.000
_cell.length_b   1.000
_cell.length_c   1.000
_cell.angle_alpha   90.00
_cell.angle_beta   90.00
_cell.angle_gamma   90.00
#
_symmetry.space_group_name_H-M   'P 1'
#
loop_
_entity.id
_entity.type
_entity.pdbx_description
1 polymer ?
#
loop_
_entity_poly.entity_id
_entity_poly.type
_entity_poly.pdbx_seq_one_letter_code
_entity_poly.pdbx_strand_id
1 'polypeptide(L)'
;MQINRSVAFGDATSSYDKVAWTPAVGLVVKPLEHLSLYGNYIEGLLSSGASPVTASNPNQALPPTIADQKEIGVKYDFGVVGVSAALFEINQPNAFQDPATRNYALNGLQRNRGIEFSLFGEIAPGARLIGGIAFTDGRLVRTEGGAFDGKVAPGVPGTTLSLYGEYDLPPWLPRGLTLTGRVIHTASQYYDQTNLQPIPDWTRFDAGLRYTFLGTWGKPVTVRATVENVSGENYWASTGNGFLTLGAPRTYLVSAQLDF
;
A
#
# COMPACT_ATOMS: atom_id res chain seq x y z
N MET A 1 -21.69 -2.42 -13.78
CA MET A 1 -22.71 -1.38 -14.05
C MET A 1 -22.64 -0.35 -12.94
N GLN A 2 -22.11 0.85 -13.22
CA GLN A 2 -22.07 1.95 -12.24
C GLN A 2 -22.89 3.10 -12.83
N ILE A 3 -23.88 3.58 -12.07
CA ILE A 3 -24.79 4.65 -12.50
C ILE A 3 -24.45 5.90 -11.70
N ASN A 4 -23.94 6.94 -12.36
CA ASN A 4 -23.79 8.26 -11.75
C ASN A 4 -25.10 9.04 -11.93
N ARG A 5 -25.65 9.60 -10.85
CA ARG A 5 -26.87 10.41 -10.85
C ARG A 5 -26.52 11.86 -10.51
N SER A 6 -27.03 12.83 -11.27
CA SER A 6 -26.97 14.26 -10.92
C SER A 6 -28.14 14.65 -9.99
N VAL A 7 -27.94 15.68 -9.16
CA VAL A 7 -28.88 16.10 -8.10
C VAL A 7 -30.03 16.98 -8.59
N ALA A 8 -30.23 17.11 -9.91
CA ALA A 8 -31.36 17.82 -10.49
C ALA A 8 -32.06 16.89 -11.48
N PHE A 9 -33.23 16.40 -11.06
CA PHE A 9 -34.16 15.57 -11.83
C PHE A 9 -33.57 14.29 -12.44
N GLY A 10 -33.48 13.22 -11.63
CA GLY A 10 -33.83 11.82 -11.96
C GLY A 10 -33.35 11.10 -13.24
N ASP A 11 -32.81 11.78 -14.24
CA ASP A 11 -32.44 11.24 -15.53
C ASP A 11 -30.99 10.75 -15.48
N ALA A 12 -30.78 9.51 -15.91
CA ALA A 12 -29.45 8.92 -16.05
C ALA A 12 -28.72 9.61 -17.21
N THR A 13 -27.79 10.52 -16.90
CA THR A 13 -27.07 11.31 -17.91
C THR A 13 -25.94 10.56 -18.62
N SER A 14 -25.61 9.34 -18.19
CA SER A 14 -24.73 8.41 -18.91
C SER A 14 -24.83 6.99 -18.36
N SER A 15 -24.90 5.98 -19.25
CA SER A 15 -24.70 4.58 -18.90
C SER A 15 -23.27 4.16 -19.28
N TYR A 16 -22.43 3.90 -18.28
CA TYR A 16 -21.11 3.30 -18.51
C TYR A 16 -21.28 1.78 -18.62
N ASP A 17 -21.37 1.29 -19.86
CA ASP A 17 -21.50 -0.13 -20.19
C ASP A 17 -20.34 -0.55 -21.09
N LYS A 18 -19.22 -0.89 -20.46
CA LYS A 18 -18.03 -1.43 -21.13
C LYS A 18 -17.61 -2.70 -20.42
N VAL A 19 -17.34 -3.74 -21.21
CA VAL A 19 -16.91 -5.06 -20.75
C VAL A 19 -15.43 -5.22 -21.05
N ALA A 20 -14.70 -5.78 -20.11
CA ALA A 20 -13.33 -6.24 -20.28
C ALA A 20 -13.19 -7.60 -19.59
N TRP A 21 -12.37 -8.47 -20.18
CA TRP A 21 -12.03 -9.77 -19.62
C TRP A 21 -10.64 -9.69 -19.01
N THR A 22 -10.50 -10.08 -17.74
CA THR A 22 -9.23 -9.98 -16.98
C THR A 22 -8.80 -11.34 -16.45
N PRO A 23 -7.85 -12.03 -17.10
CA PRO A 23 -7.33 -13.30 -16.63
C PRO A 23 -6.45 -13.15 -15.37
N ALA A 24 -6.41 -14.24 -14.61
CA ALA A 24 -5.45 -14.42 -13.52
C ALA A 24 -4.90 -15.84 -13.62
N VAL A 25 -3.57 -15.98 -13.61
CA VAL A 25 -2.87 -17.27 -13.66
C VAL A 25 -1.78 -17.25 -12.59
N GLY A 26 -1.70 -18.32 -11.80
CA GLY A 26 -0.68 -18.49 -10.77
C GLY A 26 -0.20 -19.93 -10.72
N LEU A 27 1.09 -20.10 -10.43
CA LEU A 27 1.73 -21.38 -10.21
C LEU A 27 2.49 -21.35 -8.89
N VAL A 28 2.36 -22.40 -8.09
CA VAL A 28 3.14 -22.61 -6.87
C VAL A 28 3.78 -23.99 -6.96
N VAL A 29 5.07 -24.08 -6.69
CA VAL A 29 5.83 -25.33 -6.61
C VAL A 29 6.48 -25.40 -5.24
N LYS A 30 6.40 -26.58 -4.62
CA LYS A 30 7.06 -26.89 -3.34
C LYS A 30 8.23 -27.84 -3.57
N PRO A 31 9.43 -27.35 -3.92
CA PRO A 31 10.60 -28.20 -4.11
C PRO A 31 11.03 -28.88 -2.80
N LEU A 32 10.77 -28.26 -1.65
CA LEU A 32 10.99 -28.81 -0.31
C LEU A 32 9.74 -28.56 0.54
N GLU A 33 9.60 -29.29 1.66
CA GLU A 33 8.45 -29.15 2.57
C GLU A 33 8.26 -27.71 3.07
N HIS A 34 9.36 -27.04 3.40
CA HIS A 34 9.40 -25.68 3.96
C HIS A 34 9.68 -24.58 2.94
N LEU A 35 9.89 -24.92 1.66
CA LEU A 35 10.23 -23.95 0.60
C LEU A 35 9.14 -23.95 -0.47
N SER A 36 8.52 -22.80 -0.70
CA SER A 36 7.57 -22.59 -1.80
C SER A 36 8.11 -21.54 -2.77
N LEU A 37 8.12 -21.89 -4.05
CA LEU A 37 8.36 -20.96 -5.15
C LEU A 37 7.03 -20.68 -5.84
N TYR A 38 6.79 -19.43 -6.23
CA TYR A 38 5.58 -19.09 -6.94
C TYR A 38 5.82 -18.04 -8.03
N GLY A 39 4.91 -18.01 -8.98
CA GLY A 39 4.81 -16.94 -9.96
C GLY A 39 3.35 -16.71 -10.33
N ASN A 40 2.98 -15.45 -10.56
CA ASN A 40 1.63 -15.11 -10.98
C ASN A 40 1.61 -13.97 -12.01
N TYR A 41 0.50 -13.94 -12.74
CA TYR A 41 0.06 -12.85 -13.59
C TYR A 41 -1.41 -12.58 -13.29
N ILE A 42 -1.75 -11.32 -13.05
CA ILE A 42 -3.13 -10.91 -12.80
C ILE A 42 -3.41 -9.55 -13.43
N GLU A 43 -4.60 -9.40 -13.98
CA GLU A 43 -5.12 -8.12 -14.45
C GLU A 43 -6.16 -7.55 -13.48
N GLY A 44 -6.13 -6.22 -13.29
CA GLY A 44 -7.08 -5.46 -12.49
C GLY A 44 -7.82 -4.42 -13.34
N LEU A 45 -9.13 -4.27 -13.09
CA LEU A 45 -9.96 -3.29 -13.78
C LEU A 45 -10.13 -2.01 -12.99
N LEU A 46 -9.90 -0.88 -13.65
CA LEU A 46 -10.20 0.45 -13.15
C LEU A 46 -11.16 1.16 -14.12
N SER A 47 -12.07 1.96 -13.57
CA SER A 47 -12.92 2.83 -14.38
C SER A 47 -12.10 4.01 -14.89
N SER A 48 -12.08 4.22 -16.21
CA SER A 48 -11.29 5.26 -16.87
C SER A 48 -12.06 6.57 -17.07
N GLY A 49 -13.35 6.59 -16.69
CA GLY A 49 -14.22 7.74 -16.86
C GLY A 49 -14.53 8.05 -18.33
N ALA A 50 -14.73 9.34 -18.62
CA ALA A 50 -15.05 9.83 -19.95
C ALA A 50 -14.10 10.97 -20.34
N SER A 51 -13.95 11.14 -21.65
CA SER A 51 -13.10 12.17 -22.23
C SER A 51 -13.61 13.58 -21.91
N PRO A 52 -12.73 14.54 -21.58
CA PRO A 52 -13.12 15.93 -21.32
C PRO A 52 -13.85 16.57 -22.50
N VAL A 53 -14.71 17.56 -22.23
CA VAL A 53 -15.43 18.32 -23.28
C VAL A 53 -14.51 19.09 -24.23
N THR A 54 -13.25 19.30 -23.84
CA THR A 54 -12.21 19.97 -24.63
C THR A 54 -11.46 19.02 -25.59
N ALA A 55 -11.71 17.71 -25.50
CA ALA A 55 -11.11 16.72 -26.38
C ALA A 55 -11.80 16.66 -27.75
N SER A 56 -11.12 16.14 -28.77
CA SER A 56 -11.71 15.89 -30.08
C SER A 56 -12.80 14.80 -30.05
N ASN A 57 -12.79 13.99 -28.99
CA ASN A 57 -13.77 12.94 -28.68
C ASN A 57 -14.54 13.27 -27.37
N PRO A 58 -15.28 14.39 -27.31
CA PRO A 58 -15.83 14.91 -26.06
C PRO A 58 -16.87 13.95 -25.46
N ASN A 59 -16.85 13.79 -24.13
CA ASN A 59 -17.75 12.93 -23.36
C ASN A 59 -17.74 11.44 -23.78
N GLN A 60 -16.75 11.01 -24.59
CA GLN A 60 -16.62 9.61 -24.95
C GLN A 60 -16.21 8.79 -23.73
N ALA A 61 -17.05 7.82 -23.35
CA ALA A 61 -16.71 6.83 -22.34
C ALA A 61 -15.49 6.01 -22.81
N LEU A 62 -14.42 6.04 -22.02
CA LEU A 62 -13.22 5.26 -22.29
C LEU A 62 -13.46 3.77 -22.00
N PRO A 63 -12.74 2.87 -22.68
CA PRO A 63 -12.71 1.47 -22.24
C PRO A 63 -12.11 1.38 -20.82
N PRO A 64 -12.42 0.31 -20.06
CA PRO A 64 -11.82 0.11 -18.75
C PRO A 64 -10.30 0.08 -18.82
N THR A 65 -9.65 0.68 -17.85
CA THR A 65 -8.20 0.60 -17.67
C THR A 65 -7.89 -0.78 -17.12
N ILE A 66 -7.07 -1.53 -17.85
CA ILE A 66 -6.57 -2.83 -17.42
C ILE A 66 -5.15 -2.61 -16.91
N ALA A 67 -4.97 -2.66 -15.59
CA ALA A 67 -3.65 -2.73 -14.99
C ALA A 67 -3.20 -4.18 -14.94
N ASP A 68 -1.93 -4.48 -15.19
CA ASP A 68 -1.38 -5.84 -15.09
C ASP A 68 -0.27 -5.92 -14.06
N GLN A 69 -0.22 -7.04 -13.35
CA GLN A 69 0.83 -7.38 -12.41
C GLN A 69 1.46 -8.71 -12.78
N LYS A 70 2.79 -8.75 -12.75
CA LYS A 70 3.61 -9.96 -12.82
C LYS A 70 4.42 -10.05 -11.55
N GLU A 71 4.46 -11.24 -10.96
CA GLU A 71 5.19 -11.45 -9.72
C GLU A 71 5.83 -12.83 -9.71
N ILE A 72 7.05 -12.90 -9.20
CA ILE A 72 7.72 -14.16 -8.86
C ILE A 72 8.26 -14.05 -7.44
N GLY A 73 8.12 -15.11 -6.65
CA GLY A 73 8.54 -15.05 -5.26
C GLY A 73 8.88 -16.39 -4.66
N VAL A 74 9.49 -16.28 -3.49
CA VAL A 74 9.93 -17.40 -2.64
C VAL A 74 9.39 -17.19 -1.24
N LYS A 75 8.93 -18.28 -0.62
CA LYS A 75 8.49 -18.32 0.76
C LYS A 75 9.24 -19.45 1.46
N TYR A 76 9.77 -19.18 2.63
CA TYR A 76 10.39 -20.18 3.47
C TYR A 76 9.76 -20.17 4.86
N ASP A 77 9.43 -21.36 5.36
CA ASP A 77 8.82 -21.56 6.67
C ASP A 77 9.79 -22.26 7.63
N PHE A 78 10.28 -21.55 8.64
CA PHE A 78 11.11 -22.10 9.71
C PHE A 78 10.27 -22.73 10.84
N GLY A 79 8.97 -22.91 10.66
CA GLY A 79 8.01 -23.45 11.63
C GLY A 79 7.45 -22.38 12.56
N VAL A 80 8.34 -21.61 13.20
CA VAL A 80 7.96 -20.48 14.10
C VAL A 80 8.08 -19.12 13.43
N VAL A 81 8.81 -19.04 12.31
CA VAL A 81 9.05 -17.81 11.53
C VAL A 81 8.83 -18.11 10.06
N GLY A 82 7.97 -17.32 9.41
CA GLY A 82 7.83 -17.29 7.96
C GLY A 82 8.57 -16.10 7.38
N VAL A 83 9.27 -16.32 6.27
CA VAL A 83 9.88 -15.25 5.47
C VAL A 83 9.47 -15.38 4.02
N SER A 84 9.38 -14.25 3.32
CA SER A 84 9.19 -14.25 1.88
C SER A 84 9.94 -13.12 1.21
N ALA A 85 10.26 -13.34 -0.06
CA ALA A 85 10.79 -12.33 -0.95
C ALA A 85 10.12 -12.45 -2.32
N ALA A 86 9.80 -11.32 -2.95
CA ALA A 86 9.17 -11.32 -4.27
C ALA A 86 9.71 -10.18 -5.14
N LEU A 87 9.80 -10.45 -6.44
CA LEU A 87 10.02 -9.46 -7.49
C LEU A 87 8.68 -9.21 -8.17
N PHE A 88 8.33 -7.94 -8.35
CA PHE A 88 7.09 -7.55 -9.00
C PHE A 88 7.30 -6.51 -10.10
N GLU A 89 6.42 -6.53 -11.08
CA GLU A 89 6.19 -5.46 -12.04
C GLU A 89 4.69 -5.22 -12.14
N ILE A 90 4.28 -3.96 -11.94
CA ILE A 90 2.90 -3.51 -12.11
C ILE A 90 2.89 -2.44 -13.19
N ASN A 91 2.09 -2.66 -14.23
CA ASN A 91 1.83 -1.70 -15.29
C ASN A 91 0.44 -1.10 -15.08
N GLN A 92 0.37 0.22 -14.95
CA GLN A 92 -0.88 0.96 -14.75
C GLN A 92 -1.07 1.96 -15.91
N PRO A 93 -1.90 1.64 -16.90
CA PRO A 93 -2.25 2.58 -17.94
C PRO A 93 -3.06 3.76 -17.39
N ASN A 94 -2.89 4.93 -17.98
CA ASN A 94 -3.68 6.11 -17.68
C ASN A 94 -4.03 6.88 -18.96
N ALA A 95 -5.02 7.76 -18.87
CA ALA A 95 -5.50 8.52 -20.01
C ALA A 95 -4.92 9.94 -20.01
N PHE A 96 -4.55 10.41 -21.20
CA PHE A 96 -4.18 11.81 -21.44
C PHE A 96 -4.71 12.26 -22.81
N GLN A 97 -4.73 13.58 -23.02
CA GLN A 97 -5.11 14.17 -24.30
C GLN A 97 -3.88 14.26 -25.21
N ASP A 98 -3.93 13.68 -26.39
CA ASP A 98 -2.83 13.80 -27.35
C ASP A 98 -2.72 15.25 -27.85
N PRO A 99 -1.54 15.90 -27.77
CA PRO A 99 -1.41 17.32 -28.06
C PRO A 99 -1.56 17.66 -29.55
N ALA A 100 -1.31 16.69 -30.45
CA ALA A 100 -1.39 16.90 -31.89
C ALA A 100 -2.80 16.66 -32.42
N THR A 101 -3.45 15.58 -31.99
CA THR A 101 -4.78 15.16 -32.47
C THR A 101 -5.92 15.66 -31.58
N ARG A 102 -5.62 16.11 -30.36
CA ARG A 102 -6.57 16.45 -29.29
C ARG A 102 -7.45 15.29 -28.82
N ASN A 103 -7.10 14.06 -29.20
CA ASN A 103 -7.85 12.86 -28.83
C ASN A 103 -7.47 12.40 -27.42
N TYR A 104 -8.46 12.14 -26.57
CA TYR A 104 -8.26 11.64 -25.21
C TYR A 104 -8.37 10.11 -25.19
N ALA A 105 -7.31 9.42 -24.78
CA ALA A 105 -7.24 7.96 -24.80
C ALA A 105 -6.28 7.41 -23.73
N LEU A 106 -6.38 6.10 -23.44
CA LEU A 106 -5.50 5.36 -22.52
C LEU A 106 -4.09 5.13 -23.11
N ASN A 107 -3.44 6.23 -23.46
CA ASN A 107 -2.13 6.22 -24.09
C ASN A 107 -0.99 6.46 -23.11
N GLY A 108 -1.24 6.71 -21.83
CA GLY A 108 -0.16 6.80 -20.85
C GLY A 108 0.07 5.50 -20.10
N LEU A 109 1.26 5.39 -19.51
CA LEU A 109 1.69 4.20 -18.79
C LEU A 109 2.62 4.59 -17.64
N GLN A 110 2.21 4.22 -16.43
CA GLN A 110 3.10 4.13 -15.28
C GLN A 110 3.51 2.67 -15.07
N ARG A 111 4.78 2.44 -14.72
CA ARG A 111 5.29 1.12 -14.37
C ARG A 111 5.99 1.18 -13.02
N ASN A 112 5.59 0.31 -12.11
CA ASN A 112 6.22 0.15 -10.81
C ASN A 112 6.89 -1.22 -10.76
N ARG A 113 8.20 -1.25 -10.61
CA ARG A 113 8.99 -2.48 -10.44
C ARG A 113 9.61 -2.49 -9.06
N GLY A 114 9.74 -3.66 -8.46
CA GLY A 114 10.38 -3.70 -7.17
C GLY A 114 10.70 -5.09 -6.66
N ILE A 115 11.36 -5.07 -5.51
CA ILE A 115 11.57 -6.23 -4.67
C ILE A 115 10.97 -5.95 -3.30
N GLU A 116 10.25 -6.92 -2.76
CA GLU A 116 9.71 -6.88 -1.41
C GLU A 116 10.23 -8.06 -0.60
N PHE A 117 10.41 -7.81 0.69
CA PHE A 117 10.75 -8.80 1.69
C PHE A 117 9.75 -8.68 2.83
N SER A 118 9.26 -9.80 3.33
CA SER A 118 8.44 -9.82 4.53
C SER A 118 8.84 -10.94 5.46
N LEU A 119 8.57 -10.74 6.74
CA LEU A 119 8.77 -11.71 7.79
C LEU A 119 7.61 -11.64 8.77
N PHE A 120 7.29 -12.78 9.38
CA PHE A 120 6.37 -12.85 10.50
C PHE A 120 6.71 -14.04 11.40
N GLY A 121 6.40 -13.94 12.69
CA GLY A 121 6.52 -15.04 13.63
C GLY A 121 7.34 -14.72 14.87
N GLU A 122 7.73 -15.75 15.60
CA GLU A 122 8.47 -15.65 16.85
C GLU A 122 9.97 -15.85 16.60
N ILE A 123 10.70 -14.74 16.52
CA ILE A 123 12.14 -14.74 16.17
C ILE A 123 13.05 -15.13 17.34
N ALA A 124 12.54 -15.03 18.56
CA ALA A 124 13.18 -15.47 19.79
C ALA A 124 12.08 -15.71 20.84
N PRO A 125 12.34 -16.49 21.91
CA PRO A 125 11.34 -16.76 22.94
C PRO A 125 10.67 -15.48 23.48
N GLY A 126 9.36 -15.37 23.28
CA GLY A 126 8.56 -14.21 23.68
C GLY A 126 8.67 -12.98 22.76
N ALA A 127 9.55 -12.99 21.75
CA ALA A 127 9.76 -11.91 20.78
C ALA A 127 9.08 -12.24 19.44
N ARG A 128 7.97 -11.55 19.15
CA ARG A 128 7.21 -11.70 17.91
C ARG A 128 7.47 -10.51 17.00
N LEU A 129 7.72 -10.75 15.72
CA LEU A 129 7.83 -9.71 14.71
C LEU A 129 6.84 -9.97 13.56
N ILE A 130 6.38 -8.89 12.95
CA ILE A 130 5.72 -8.90 11.65
C ILE A 130 6.11 -7.63 10.91
N GLY A 131 6.46 -7.76 9.64
CA GLY A 131 6.78 -6.60 8.85
C GLY A 131 7.32 -6.93 7.48
N GLY A 132 7.68 -5.88 6.76
CA GLY A 132 8.32 -5.98 5.47
C GLY A 132 8.95 -4.68 5.03
N ILE A 133 9.83 -4.81 4.03
CA ILE A 133 10.50 -3.72 3.35
C ILE A 133 10.32 -3.93 1.84
N ALA A 134 10.02 -2.86 1.12
CA ALA A 134 9.93 -2.86 -0.33
C ALA A 134 10.82 -1.78 -0.90
N PHE A 135 11.50 -2.11 -2.00
CA PHE A 135 12.26 -1.19 -2.82
C PHE A 135 11.55 -1.10 -4.17
N THR A 136 11.08 0.10 -4.52
CA THR A 136 10.21 0.32 -5.68
C THR A 136 10.78 1.38 -6.61
N ASP A 137 10.94 1.05 -7.88
CA ASP A 137 11.21 1.98 -8.96
C ASP A 137 9.90 2.22 -9.74
N GLY A 138 9.19 3.29 -9.38
CA GLY A 138 7.99 3.76 -10.06
C GLY A 138 8.32 4.79 -11.13
N ARG A 139 8.05 4.49 -12.39
CA ARG A 139 8.41 5.33 -13.54
C ARG A 139 7.20 5.68 -14.40
N LEU A 140 7.18 6.91 -14.89
CA LEU A 140 6.33 7.32 -15.99
C LEU A 140 6.95 6.81 -17.29
N VAL A 141 6.40 5.75 -17.87
CA VAL A 141 6.93 5.11 -19.08
C VAL A 141 6.44 5.81 -20.34
N ARG A 142 5.20 6.30 -20.31
CA ARG A 142 4.58 6.99 -21.44
C ARG A 142 3.66 8.09 -20.94
N THR A 143 3.91 9.32 -21.38
CA THR A 143 3.23 10.53 -20.93
C THR A 143 2.82 11.41 -22.11
N GLU A 144 2.01 12.44 -21.84
CA GLU A 144 1.57 13.39 -22.84
C GLU A 144 2.75 14.05 -23.55
N GLY A 145 2.84 13.85 -24.88
CA GLY A 145 3.95 14.36 -25.70
C GLY A 145 5.33 13.84 -25.30
N GLY A 146 5.42 12.80 -24.45
CA GLY A 146 6.67 12.31 -23.88
C GLY A 146 7.33 13.27 -22.88
N ALA A 147 6.62 14.29 -22.39
CA ALA A 147 7.19 15.38 -21.60
C ALA A 147 7.85 14.92 -20.29
N PHE A 148 7.39 13.81 -19.72
CA PHE A 148 7.86 13.28 -18.44
C PHE A 148 8.30 11.81 -18.51
N ASP A 149 8.57 11.29 -19.70
CA ASP A 149 9.01 9.90 -19.86
C ASP A 149 10.34 9.65 -19.14
N GLY A 150 10.41 8.54 -18.38
CA GLY A 150 11.56 8.16 -17.55
C GLY A 150 11.63 8.83 -16.18
N LYS A 151 10.77 9.82 -15.89
CA LYS A 151 10.67 10.46 -14.58
C LYS A 151 10.09 9.51 -13.54
N VAL A 152 10.44 9.75 -12.27
CA VAL A 152 9.84 9.04 -11.13
C VAL A 152 8.37 9.43 -11.05
N ALA A 153 7.50 8.44 -10.90
CA ALA A 153 6.08 8.67 -10.73
C ALA A 153 5.81 9.42 -9.41
N PRO A 154 4.99 10.50 -9.43
CA PRO A 154 4.65 11.23 -8.22
C PRO A 154 4.07 10.32 -7.14
N GLY A 155 4.48 10.56 -5.89
CA GLY A 155 4.02 9.82 -4.73
C GLY A 155 4.50 8.38 -4.60
N VAL A 156 5.38 7.90 -5.48
CA VAL A 156 6.00 6.58 -5.35
C VAL A 156 7.32 6.70 -4.59
N PRO A 157 7.41 6.23 -3.34
CA PRO A 157 8.67 6.21 -2.59
C PRO A 157 9.59 5.11 -3.11
N GLY A 158 10.89 5.39 -3.13
CA GLY A 158 11.91 4.41 -3.51
C GLY A 158 12.03 3.24 -2.53
N THR A 159 11.74 3.50 -1.24
CA THR A 159 11.81 2.52 -0.16
C THR A 159 10.64 2.73 0.80
N THR A 160 10.00 1.64 1.21
CA THR A 160 9.01 1.64 2.30
C THR A 160 9.32 0.52 3.28
N LEU A 161 9.22 0.80 4.58
CA LEU A 161 9.39 -0.17 5.65
C LEU A 161 8.21 -0.07 6.61
N SER A 162 7.68 -1.23 7.01
CA SER A 162 6.77 -1.33 8.15
C SER A 162 7.16 -2.54 8.97
N LEU A 163 7.54 -2.32 10.22
CA LEU A 163 7.95 -3.36 11.15
C LEU A 163 7.23 -3.15 12.48
N TYR A 164 6.50 -4.17 12.93
CA TYR A 164 5.86 -4.23 14.24
C TYR A 164 6.46 -5.38 15.03
N GLY A 165 6.71 -5.14 16.31
CA GLY A 165 7.27 -6.13 17.21
C GLY A 165 6.60 -6.13 18.57
N GLU A 166 6.55 -7.30 19.17
CA GLU A 166 6.11 -7.51 20.55
C GLU A 166 7.14 -8.32 21.31
N TYR A 167 7.31 -8.02 22.59
CA TYR A 167 8.16 -8.78 23.49
C TYR A 167 7.45 -9.04 24.82
N ASP A 168 7.14 -10.30 25.09
CA ASP A 168 6.59 -10.74 26.37
C ASP A 168 7.69 -10.72 27.42
N LEU A 169 7.45 -10.02 28.53
CA LEU A 169 8.46 -9.91 29.57
C LEU A 169 8.69 -11.25 30.28
N PRO A 170 9.94 -11.53 30.69
CA PRO A 170 10.25 -12.77 31.36
C PRO A 170 9.51 -12.98 32.69
N PRO A 171 9.40 -14.23 33.18
CA PRO A 171 8.54 -14.56 34.33
C PRO A 171 8.91 -13.91 35.68
N TRP A 172 10.09 -13.31 35.80
CA TRP A 172 10.52 -12.55 36.98
C TRP A 172 10.06 -11.09 36.99
N LEU A 173 9.48 -10.61 35.90
CA LEU A 173 8.74 -9.35 35.79
C LEU A 173 7.22 -9.63 35.87
N PRO A 174 6.35 -8.60 35.97
CA PRO A 174 4.91 -8.80 36.00
C PRO A 174 4.43 -9.66 34.83
N ARG A 175 3.90 -10.85 35.16
CA ARG A 175 3.39 -11.80 34.16
C ARG A 175 2.25 -11.16 33.36
N GLY A 176 2.25 -11.40 32.05
CA GLY A 176 1.24 -10.85 31.15
C GLY A 176 1.53 -9.43 30.66
N LEU A 177 2.70 -8.86 31.00
CA LEU A 177 3.19 -7.62 30.43
C LEU A 177 3.96 -7.88 29.13
N THR A 178 3.54 -7.23 28.05
CA THR A 178 4.16 -7.25 26.72
C THR A 178 4.55 -5.82 26.35
N LEU A 179 5.80 -5.65 25.88
CA LEU A 179 6.24 -4.42 25.22
C LEU A 179 5.91 -4.49 23.74
N THR A 180 5.42 -3.40 23.15
CA THR A 180 5.13 -3.33 21.71
C THR A 180 5.87 -2.16 21.08
N GLY A 181 6.34 -2.33 19.84
CA GLY A 181 6.99 -1.25 19.09
C GLY A 181 6.63 -1.33 17.60
N ARG A 182 6.54 -0.18 16.95
CA ARG A 182 6.36 -0.09 15.49
C ARG A 182 7.34 0.91 14.91
N VAL A 183 7.92 0.57 13.76
CA VAL A 183 8.70 1.47 12.91
C VAL A 183 8.05 1.50 11.55
N ILE A 184 7.76 2.70 11.05
CA ILE A 184 7.28 2.93 9.69
C ILE A 184 8.22 3.93 9.05
N HIS A 185 8.71 3.64 7.86
CA HIS A 185 9.52 4.57 7.08
C HIS A 185 9.01 4.64 5.65
N THR A 186 8.97 5.86 5.13
CA THR A 186 8.69 6.14 3.73
C THR A 186 9.78 7.06 3.21
N ALA A 187 10.50 6.61 2.19
CA ALA A 187 11.53 7.40 1.54
C ALA A 187 10.92 8.65 0.88
N SER A 188 11.79 9.57 0.47
CA SER A 188 11.40 10.79 -0.22
C SER A 188 10.62 10.48 -1.50
N GLN A 189 9.71 11.39 -1.84
CA GLN A 189 8.81 11.27 -2.98
C GLN A 189 8.83 12.56 -3.79
N TYR A 190 8.31 12.54 -5.01
CA TYR A 190 8.01 13.75 -5.75
C TYR A 190 6.51 14.04 -5.69
N TYR A 191 6.16 15.31 -5.50
CA TYR A 191 4.77 15.76 -5.63
C TYR A 191 4.36 15.89 -7.10
N ASP A 192 5.31 16.20 -7.97
CA ASP A 192 5.06 16.60 -9.35
C ASP A 192 5.75 15.69 -10.38
N GLN A 193 5.19 15.65 -11.59
CA GLN A 193 5.70 14.81 -12.68
C GLN A 193 7.04 15.30 -13.26
N THR A 194 7.41 16.57 -13.05
CA THR A 194 8.69 17.10 -13.52
C THR A 194 9.88 16.66 -12.65
N ASN A 195 9.57 16.16 -11.45
CA ASN A 195 10.48 15.80 -10.37
C ASN A 195 11.28 17.01 -9.84
N LEU A 196 10.63 18.17 -9.71
CA LEU A 196 11.24 19.40 -9.18
C LEU A 196 10.77 19.76 -7.77
N GLN A 197 9.68 19.16 -7.29
CA GLN A 197 9.14 19.37 -5.96
C GLN A 197 9.26 18.07 -5.14
N PRO A 198 10.44 17.81 -4.55
CA PRO A 198 10.62 16.67 -3.66
C PRO A 198 9.94 16.92 -2.32
N ILE A 199 9.50 15.83 -1.71
CA ILE A 199 8.96 15.75 -0.36
C ILE A 199 9.91 14.88 0.45
N PRO A 200 10.34 15.35 1.63
CA PRO A 200 11.32 14.64 2.43
C PRO A 200 10.78 13.27 2.86
N ASP A 201 11.71 12.34 3.08
CA ASP A 201 11.42 11.08 3.76
C ASP A 201 10.99 11.34 5.20
N TRP A 202 10.38 10.34 5.81
CA TRP A 202 10.00 10.39 7.21
C TRP A 202 10.07 9.01 7.86
N THR A 203 10.34 9.01 9.17
CA THR A 203 10.37 7.78 9.96
C THR A 203 9.58 7.95 11.24
N ARG A 204 8.58 7.10 11.43
CA ARG A 204 7.71 7.13 12.60
C ARG A 204 7.99 5.95 13.51
N PHE A 205 8.16 6.25 14.79
CA PHE A 205 8.27 5.27 15.86
C PHE A 205 7.02 5.31 16.72
N ASP A 206 6.45 4.14 17.00
CA ASP A 206 5.41 3.96 18.01
C ASP A 206 5.91 3.02 19.09
N ALA A 207 5.48 3.27 20.32
CA ALA A 207 5.81 2.45 21.48
C ALA A 207 4.54 2.16 22.26
N GLY A 208 4.45 0.99 22.85
CA GLY A 208 3.29 0.63 23.65
C GLY A 208 3.55 -0.50 24.63
N LEU A 209 2.54 -0.71 25.47
CA LEU A 209 2.49 -1.72 26.51
C LEU A 209 1.13 -2.40 26.43
N ARG A 210 1.14 -3.72 26.58
CA ARG A 210 -0.07 -4.51 26.80
C ARG A 210 0.10 -5.28 28.11
N TYR A 211 -0.86 -5.16 29.01
CA TYR A 211 -0.84 -5.89 30.27
C TYR A 211 -2.13 -6.70 30.42
N THR A 212 -1.98 -8.02 30.55
CA THR A 212 -3.09 -8.96 30.76
C THR A 212 -2.98 -9.57 32.15
N PHE A 213 -4.02 -9.40 32.96
CA PHE A 213 -4.08 -9.93 34.33
C PHE A 213 -5.46 -10.51 34.64
N LEU A 214 -5.55 -11.30 35.71
CA LEU A 214 -6.83 -11.83 36.18
C LEU A 214 -7.54 -10.76 37.03
N GLY A 215 -8.73 -10.38 36.61
CA GLY A 215 -9.61 -9.48 37.37
C GLY A 215 -10.32 -10.17 38.53
N THR A 216 -11.22 -9.42 39.17
CA THR A 216 -11.89 -9.76 40.45
C THR A 216 -12.65 -11.09 40.44
N TRP A 217 -13.06 -11.59 39.27
CA TRP A 217 -13.78 -12.87 39.11
C TRP A 217 -12.97 -13.95 38.39
N GLY A 218 -11.64 -13.83 38.36
CA GLY A 218 -10.78 -14.76 37.62
C GLY A 218 -10.90 -14.63 36.10
N LYS A 219 -11.49 -13.53 35.62
CA LYS A 219 -11.66 -13.22 34.20
C LYS A 219 -10.49 -12.38 33.69
N PRO A 220 -9.94 -12.65 32.49
CA PRO A 220 -8.88 -11.83 31.93
C PRO A 220 -9.32 -10.38 31.72
N VAL A 221 -8.44 -9.46 32.11
CA VAL A 221 -8.53 -8.03 31.80
C VAL A 221 -7.26 -7.66 31.04
N THR A 222 -7.43 -7.09 29.85
CA THR A 222 -6.30 -6.61 29.05
C THR A 222 -6.34 -5.10 28.94
N VAL A 223 -5.29 -4.43 29.41
CA VAL A 223 -5.08 -2.99 29.24
C VAL A 223 -3.99 -2.76 28.21
N ARG A 224 -4.22 -1.82 27.28
CA ARG A 224 -3.23 -1.41 26.27
C ARG A 224 -3.02 0.09 26.38
N ALA A 225 -1.75 0.49 26.32
CA ALA A 225 -1.35 1.89 26.25
C ALA A 225 -0.33 2.04 25.11
N THR A 226 -0.62 2.90 24.15
CA THR A 226 0.24 3.14 22.98
C THR A 226 0.47 4.62 22.81
N VAL A 227 1.72 4.98 22.54
CA VAL A 227 2.12 6.30 22.06
C VAL A 227 2.50 6.16 20.60
N GLU A 228 1.68 6.74 19.75
CA GLU A 228 1.91 6.86 18.33
C GLU A 228 2.75 8.11 18.03
N ASN A 229 3.70 8.02 17.11
CA ASN A 229 4.62 9.09 16.74
C ASN A 229 5.38 9.66 17.97
N VAL A 230 6.14 8.78 18.63
CA VAL A 230 6.87 9.07 19.87
C VAL A 230 7.85 10.24 19.69
N SER A 231 8.50 10.37 18.53
CA SER A 231 9.38 11.50 18.22
C SER A 231 8.63 12.82 18.10
N GLY A 232 7.33 12.80 17.76
CA GLY A 232 6.55 14.00 17.48
C GLY A 232 6.93 14.63 16.14
N GLU A 233 7.32 13.80 15.17
CA GLU A 233 7.74 14.25 13.84
C GLU A 233 6.54 14.79 13.04
N ASN A 234 6.74 15.91 12.36
CA ASN A 234 5.77 16.47 11.43
C ASN A 234 6.21 16.11 10.02
N TYR A 235 5.37 15.37 9.29
CA TYR A 235 5.70 14.84 7.98
C TYR A 235 4.49 14.89 7.05
N TRP A 236 4.75 14.83 5.74
CA TRP A 236 3.71 14.65 4.74
C TRP A 236 3.47 13.15 4.55
N ALA A 237 2.32 12.66 5.01
CA ALA A 237 1.98 11.24 5.01
C ALA A 237 1.59 10.71 3.63
N SER A 238 1.06 11.56 2.77
CA SER A 238 0.64 11.19 1.41
C SER A 238 0.63 12.39 0.49
N THR A 239 0.87 12.11 -0.79
CA THR A 239 0.87 13.04 -1.93
C THR A 239 -0.18 12.67 -2.98
N GLY A 240 -1.05 11.69 -2.64
CA GLY A 240 -2.01 11.10 -3.56
C GLY A 240 -2.98 12.11 -4.15
N ASN A 241 -3.28 11.96 -5.44
CA ASN A 241 -4.24 12.77 -6.18
C ASN A 241 -3.95 14.29 -6.14
N GLY A 242 -2.68 14.69 -5.98
CA GLY A 242 -2.31 16.11 -5.93
C GLY A 242 -2.65 16.79 -4.61
N PHE A 243 -2.82 16.04 -3.52
CA PHE A 243 -3.03 16.61 -2.19
C PHE A 243 -1.92 16.16 -1.24
N LEU A 244 -1.45 17.09 -0.41
CA LEU A 244 -0.58 16.78 0.72
C LEU A 244 -1.41 16.59 1.97
N THR A 245 -1.26 15.42 2.59
CA THR A 245 -1.89 15.14 3.89
C THR A 245 -0.83 15.16 4.97
N LEU A 246 -1.06 15.95 6.02
CA LEU A 246 -0.17 15.98 7.18
C LEU A 246 -0.31 14.69 8.00
N GLY A 247 0.80 14.12 8.44
CA GLY A 247 0.83 13.01 9.37
C GLY A 247 0.22 13.37 10.71
N ALA A 248 -0.40 12.37 11.37
CA ALA A 248 -0.94 12.58 12.71
C ALA A 248 0.18 12.95 13.70
N PRO A 249 -0.06 13.93 14.59
CA PRO A 249 0.90 14.28 15.63
C PRO A 249 1.03 13.15 16.65
N ARG A 250 1.93 13.33 17.63
CA ARG A 250 2.05 12.40 18.76
C ARG A 250 0.68 12.16 19.39
N THR A 251 0.26 10.90 19.43
CA THR A 251 -1.09 10.51 19.87
C THR A 251 -0.99 9.46 20.96
N TYR A 252 -1.72 9.66 22.05
CA TYR A 252 -1.78 8.73 23.19
C TYR A 252 -3.08 7.95 23.13
N LEU A 253 -3.00 6.63 23.11
CA LEU A 253 -4.14 5.72 23.03
C LEU A 253 -4.13 4.80 24.25
N VAL A 254 -5.28 4.71 24.93
CA VAL A 254 -5.49 3.79 26.04
C VAL A 254 -6.78 3.02 25.81
N SER A 255 -6.75 1.71 25.98
CA SER A 255 -7.94 0.86 25.90
C SER A 255 -7.91 -0.24 26.95
N ALA A 256 -9.09 -0.69 27.34
CA ALA A 256 -9.29 -1.83 28.23
C ALA A 256 -10.30 -2.79 27.60
N GLN A 257 -10.00 -4.08 27.67
CA GLN A 257 -10.89 -5.17 27.25
C GLN A 257 -11.16 -6.05 28.46
N LEU A 258 -12.44 -6.35 28.69
CA LEU A 258 -12.93 -7.22 29.75
C LEU A 258 -13.67 -8.39 29.10
N ASP A 259 -13.27 -9.61 29.46
CA ASP A 259 -13.96 -10.81 29.01
C ASP A 259 -15.01 -11.23 30.06
N PHE A 260 -16.23 -11.56 29.61
CA PHE A 260 -17.38 -11.89 30.49
C PHE A 260 -17.56 -13.39 30.71
#